data_AF-D7F045-F1
#
_entry.id   AF-D7F045-F1
#
_cell.length_a   1.000
_cell.length_b   1.000
_cell.length_c   1.000
_cell.angle_alpha   90.00
_cell.angle_beta   90.00
_cell.angle_gamma   90.00
#
_symmetry.space_group_name_H-M   'P 1'
#
loop_
_entity.id
_entity.type
_entity.pdbx_description
1 polymer ?
#
loop_
_entity_poly.entity_id
_entity_poly.type
_entity_poly.pdbx_seq_one_letter_code
_entity_poly.pdbx_strand_id
1 'polypeptide(L)' 'LLKELKGLRCLVSYQNDPLTRGVDLREAQVMELLHHLLQRAFVVEIQPCMPQTPHRPLILKTGTKFTVQTRLLVRLQEG' A
#
# COMPACT_ATOMS: atom_id res chain seq x y z
N LEU A 1 -2.58 0.01 19.31
CA LEU A 1 -4.03 -0.17 19.52
C LEU A 1 -4.56 -1.57 19.21
N LEU A 2 -4.79 -2.03 17.96
CA LEU A 2 -5.30 -3.41 17.73
C LEU A 2 -4.34 -4.51 18.27
N LYS A 3 -3.02 -4.33 18.05
CA LYS A 3 -1.99 -5.21 18.62
C LYS A 3 -1.97 -5.18 20.15
N GLU A 4 -2.22 -4.03 20.76
CA GLU A 4 -2.28 -3.87 22.23
C GLU A 4 -3.53 -4.51 22.81
N LEU A 5 -4.69 -4.37 22.15
CA LEU A 5 -5.94 -5.04 22.52
C LEU A 5 -5.81 -6.56 22.49
N LYS A 6 -5.06 -7.10 21.50
CA LYS A 6 -4.70 -8.51 21.46
C LYS A 6 -3.85 -8.91 22.68
N GLY A 7 -2.89 -8.07 23.07
CA GLY A 7 -2.09 -8.26 24.27
C GLY A 7 -2.92 -8.26 25.57
N LEU A 8 -3.88 -7.33 25.70
CA LEU A 8 -4.77 -7.25 26.87
C LEU A 8 -5.67 -8.48 27.00
N ARG A 9 -6.20 -8.99 25.88
CA ARG A 9 -6.97 -10.24 25.84
C ARG A 9 -6.16 -11.43 26.35
N CYS A 10 -4.87 -11.49 26.06
CA CYS A 10 -3.99 -12.56 26.55
C CYS A 10 -3.78 -12.49 28.07
N LEU A 11 -3.93 -11.31 28.68
CA LEU A 11 -3.76 -11.11 30.12
C LEU A 11 -5.05 -11.39 30.91
N VAL A 12 -6.21 -10.97 30.39
CA VAL A 12 -7.51 -11.15 31.03
C VAL A 12 -8.57 -11.43 29.96
N SER A 13 -9.32 -12.52 30.11
CA SER A 13 -10.48 -12.82 29.26
C SER A 13 -11.60 -13.47 30.06
N TYR A 14 -12.84 -13.32 29.60
CA TYR A 14 -14.05 -13.79 30.27
C TYR A 14 -15.06 -14.34 29.25
N GLN A 15 -16.10 -15.03 29.75
CA GLN A 15 -17.12 -15.63 28.90
C GLN A 15 -17.90 -14.55 28.12
N ASN A 16 -18.01 -14.70 26.80
CA ASN A 16 -18.59 -13.73 25.87
C ASN A 16 -17.81 -12.41 25.72
N ASP A 17 -16.49 -12.44 25.93
CA ASP A 17 -15.62 -11.28 25.67
C ASP A 17 -15.69 -10.87 24.18
N PRO A 18 -16.12 -9.62 23.85
CA PRO A 18 -16.20 -9.13 22.48
C PRO A 18 -14.83 -9.05 21.78
N LEU A 19 -13.73 -8.97 22.53
CA LEU A 19 -12.37 -8.95 22.00
C LEU A 19 -11.95 -10.28 21.37
N THR A 20 -12.65 -11.37 21.70
CA THR A 20 -12.32 -12.73 21.24
C THR A 20 -12.52 -12.93 19.74
N ARG A 21 -13.53 -12.28 19.16
CA ARG A 21 -13.86 -12.39 17.72
C ARG A 21 -13.69 -11.07 16.97
N GLY A 22 -13.88 -9.93 17.65
CA GLY A 22 -13.86 -8.62 17.01
C GLY A 22 -12.46 -8.16 16.60
N VAL A 23 -11.43 -8.48 17.39
CA VAL A 23 -10.07 -7.95 17.17
C VAL A 23 -9.43 -8.59 15.94
N ASP A 24 -9.48 -9.91 15.80
CA ASP A 24 -8.86 -10.62 14.66
C ASP A 24 -9.56 -10.27 13.34
N LEU A 25 -10.89 -10.15 13.33
CA LEU A 25 -11.64 -9.71 12.15
C LEU A 25 -11.29 -8.28 11.75
N ARG A 26 -11.20 -7.35 12.72
CA ARG A 26 -10.80 -5.96 12.43
C ARG A 26 -9.36 -5.85 11.99
N GLU A 27 -8.46 -6.63 12.56
CA GLU A 27 -7.05 -6.70 12.15
C GLU A 27 -6.94 -7.16 10.69
N ALA A 28 -7.65 -8.22 10.30
CA ALA A 28 -7.69 -8.69 8.91
C ALA A 28 -8.23 -7.63 7.94
N GLN A 29 -9.34 -6.98 8.29
CA GLN A 29 -9.92 -5.91 7.46
C GLN A 29 -8.98 -4.72 7.28
N VAL A 30 -8.31 -4.27 8.35
CA VAL A 30 -7.35 -3.16 8.28
C VAL A 30 -6.15 -3.55 7.42
N MET A 31 -5.65 -4.77 7.55
CA MET A 31 -4.55 -5.27 6.74
C MET A 31 -4.92 -5.33 5.26
N GLU A 32 -6.12 -5.80 4.93
CA GLU A 32 -6.63 -5.81 3.55
C GLU A 32 -6.73 -4.39 2.97
N LEU A 33 -7.32 -3.46 3.73
CA LEU A 33 -7.46 -2.07 3.31
C LEU A 33 -6.10 -1.41 3.10
N LEU A 34 -5.14 -1.63 4.01
CA LEU A 34 -3.79 -1.10 3.88
C LEU A 34 -3.08 -1.69 2.67
N HIS A 35 -3.22 -3.00 2.44
CA HIS A 35 -2.63 -3.67 1.29
C HIS A 35 -3.17 -3.09 -0.03
N HIS A 36 -4.50 -2.97 -0.16
CA HIS A 36 -5.12 -2.38 -1.35
C HIS A 36 -4.73 -0.91 -1.54
N LEU A 37 -4.65 -0.13 -0.46
CA LEU A 37 -4.24 1.27 -0.52
C LEU A 37 -2.80 1.39 -1.04
N LEU A 38 -1.87 0.64 -0.46
CA LEU A 38 -0.46 0.70 -0.85
C LEU A 38 -0.24 0.25 -2.30
N GLN A 39 -0.94 -0.80 -2.73
CA GLN A 39 -0.90 -1.24 -4.13
C GLN A 39 -1.41 -0.17 -5.09
N ARG A 40 -2.57 0.43 -4.80
CA ARG A 40 -3.19 1.42 -5.69
C ARG A 40 -2.51 2.78 -5.64
N ALA A 41 -1.80 3.09 -4.57
CA ALA A 41 -1.05 4.32 -4.42
C ALA A 41 0.29 4.31 -5.16
N PHE A 42 0.76 3.17 -5.66
CA PHE A 42 1.92 3.09 -6.52
C PHE A 42 1.51 3.38 -7.98
N VAL A 43 1.89 4.54 -8.48
CA VAL A 43 1.46 5.04 -9.79
C VAL A 43 2.65 5.39 -10.67
N VAL A 44 2.42 5.41 -11.98
CA VAL A 44 3.37 6.00 -12.94
C VAL A 44 3.06 7.49 -13.03
N GLU A 45 3.99 8.32 -12.57
CA GLU A 45 3.86 9.78 -12.58
C GLU A 45 4.23 10.35 -13.96
N ILE A 46 5.29 9.83 -14.58
CA ILE A 46 5.69 10.18 -15.94
C ILE A 46 5.70 8.92 -16.79
N GLN A 47 4.84 8.89 -17.80
CA GLN A 47 4.75 7.78 -18.74
C GLN A 47 6.05 7.58 -19.52
N PRO A 48 6.37 6.35 -19.95
CA PRO A 48 7.53 6.06 -20.79
C PRO A 48 7.61 7.00 -22.01
N CYS A 49 8.73 7.70 -22.14
CA CYS A 49 8.94 8.65 -23.23
C CYS A 49 10.40 8.60 -23.71
N MET A 50 10.61 8.77 -25.01
CA MET A 50 11.96 8.86 -25.58
C MET A 50 12.40 10.33 -25.68
N PRO A 51 13.66 10.66 -25.34
CA PRO A 51 14.14 12.04 -25.33
C PRO A 51 14.13 12.69 -26.73
N GLN A 52 14.24 11.91 -27.80
CA GLN A 52 14.16 12.42 -29.18
C GLN A 52 12.72 12.73 -29.64
N THR A 53 11.70 12.27 -28.92
CA THR A 53 10.29 12.51 -29.26
C THR A 53 9.45 12.81 -28.00
N PRO A 54 9.72 13.92 -27.29
CA PRO A 54 9.06 14.24 -26.02
C PRO A 54 7.54 14.47 -26.18
N HIS A 55 7.10 14.93 -27.36
CA HIS A 55 5.68 15.13 -27.68
C HIS A 55 4.90 13.84 -27.95
N ARG A 56 5.57 12.68 -27.97
CA ARG A 56 4.95 11.38 -28.28
C ARG A 56 5.28 10.36 -27.19
N PRO A 57 4.70 10.50 -25.98
CA PRO A 57 4.82 9.48 -24.94
C PRO A 57 4.22 8.14 -25.42
N LEU A 58 4.68 7.04 -24.83
CA LEU A 58 4.27 5.64 -25.12
C LEU A 58 4.70 5.09 -26.49
N ILE A 59 5.31 5.89 -27.35
CA ILE A 59 5.96 5.39 -28.57
C ILE A 59 7.40 5.08 -28.25
N LEU A 60 7.78 3.80 -28.34
CA LEU A 60 9.14 3.33 -28.05
C LEU A 60 9.74 2.67 -29.28
N LYS A 61 11.00 2.97 -29.55
CA LYS A 61 11.79 2.38 -30.63
C LYS A 61 12.86 1.47 -30.04
N THR A 62 12.92 0.23 -30.52
CA THR A 62 13.96 -0.74 -30.14
C THR A 62 15.36 -0.17 -30.35
N GLY A 63 16.26 -0.43 -29.40
CA GLY A 63 17.63 0.10 -29.40
C GLY A 63 17.73 1.58 -29.00
N THR A 64 16.63 2.22 -28.60
CA THR A 64 16.63 3.61 -28.14
C THR A 64 16.30 3.72 -26.65
N LYS A 65 16.95 4.66 -25.96
CA LYS A 65 16.72 4.91 -24.53
C LYS A 65 15.36 5.61 -24.33
N PHE A 66 14.72 5.32 -23.20
CA PHE A 66 13.51 5.99 -22.76
C PHE A 66 13.59 6.26 -21.25
N THR A 67 12.74 7.17 -20.77
CA THR A 67 12.62 7.54 -19.36
C THR A 67 11.21 7.29 -18.88
N VAL A 68 11.07 6.86 -17.63
CA VAL A 68 9.80 6.67 -16.92
C VAL A 68 10.00 7.09 -15.47
N GLN A 69 8.97 7.62 -14.82
CA GLN A 69 9.02 7.98 -13.40
C GLN A 69 7.82 7.36 -12.69
N THR A 70 8.09 6.58 -11.64
CA THR A 70 7.07 6.06 -10.74
C THR A 70 7.04 6.88 -9.46
N ARG A 71 5.88 6.90 -8.81
CA ARG A 71 5.67 7.60 -7.55
C ARG A 71 4.77 6.78 -6.63
N LEU A 72 5.17 6.71 -5.37
CA LEU A 72 4.28 6.26 -4.31
C LEU A 72 3.56 7.48 -3.74
N LEU A 73 2.23 7.50 -3.83
CA LEU A 73 1.41 8.61 -3.33
C LEU A 73 1.35 8.66 -1.80
N VAL A 74 1.69 7.56 -1.13
CA VAL A 74 1.78 7.50 0.32
C VAL A 74 3.20 7.84 0.77
N ARG A 75 3.31 8.78 1.72
CA ARG A 75 4.57 9.08 2.42
C ARG A 75 4.51 8.45 3.81
N LEU A 76 5.07 7.25 3.95
CA LEU A 76 5.32 6.64 5.25
C LEU A 76 6.67 7.18 5.73
N GLN A 77 6.66 8.01 6.77
CA GLN A 77 7.86 8.30 7.53
C GLN A 77 8.01 7.16 8.53
N GLU A 78 9.00 6.29 8.34
CA GLU A 78 9.46 5.42 9.43
C GLU A 78 10.24 6.32 10.38
N GLY A 79 9.61 6.67 11.51
CA GLY A 79 10.17 7.47 12.60
C GLY A 79 10.04 6.71 13.90
#